data_AF-V7AY18-F1
#
_entry.id   AF-V7AY18-F1
#
_cell.length_a   1.000
_cell.length_b   1.000
_cell.length_c   1.000
_cell.angle_alpha   90.00
_cell.angle_beta   90.00
_cell.angle_gamma   90.00
#
_symmetry.space_group_name_H-M   'P 1'
#
loop_
_entity.id
_entity.type
_entity.pdbx_description
1 polymer ?
#
loop_
_entity_poly.entity_id
_entity_poly.type
_entity_poly.pdbx_seq_one_letter_code
_entity_poly.pdbx_strand_id
1 'polypeptide(L)'
;EVSDSVELQKDKLLGGLIAGGFDERSCFSRYQSATYGKGLSGNPSPYLISSLRKYEALHKECGPYTESYNKTVKDLRSGHVSDSPACKYVVWISYSGLGNRILTLASAFLYALLTNRVLLVDPGVDMVDLFCEPFPHVSWFLPPDFPLNSHFSKYDQKSDQCYGKMLKNKATTESMVPSFVYLHLAHDYDDQDKLFFCDEDQTFLQKVPWLVVRTDNYFVPSLFLMPSFEQQLSDLFPNKETIFHFLGRYLFHPTNKVWGLVSRYYHAYLANADERIGIQIRVFDTGTGPFQHVLDQILACTLKENILPDVNPKGDIVNSSGKPKSKAVLMTSLSSGYFEKVRDMYWEHPTATGEVIGIYQPSHEGYQQTEKKMHNQKAWAEMYLLSLTDALVTSSWSTFGYVAQGLGGLKPWILYKPENGTAPDPACQRAMSMEPCFHAPPFYDCKAKRGTDTGALVPHVRHCEDMSWGLKLVDRYS
;
A
#
# COMPACT_ATOMS: atom_id res chain seq x y z
N GLU A 1 -16.41 29.09 -17.99
CA GLU A 1 -17.00 29.16 -16.62
C GLU A 1 -17.74 27.88 -16.19
N VAL A 2 -18.82 27.42 -16.83
CA VAL A 2 -19.51 26.16 -16.40
C VAL A 2 -18.73 24.90 -16.77
N SER A 3 -18.00 24.90 -17.90
CA SER A 3 -17.14 23.77 -18.30
C SER A 3 -15.94 23.62 -17.36
N ASP A 4 -15.27 24.75 -17.05
CA ASP A 4 -14.06 24.76 -16.23
C ASP A 4 -14.36 24.32 -14.78
N SER A 5 -15.51 24.70 -14.23
CA SER A 5 -15.91 24.29 -12.87
C SER A 5 -16.25 22.81 -12.77
N VAL A 6 -16.89 22.23 -13.79
CA VAL A 6 -17.20 20.80 -13.87
C VAL A 6 -15.92 19.97 -14.05
N GLU A 7 -14.96 20.47 -14.83
CA GLU A 7 -13.67 19.82 -15.04
C GLU A 7 -12.79 19.87 -13.78
N LEU A 8 -12.72 21.02 -13.10
CA LEU A 8 -12.05 21.17 -11.80
C LEU A 8 -12.66 20.25 -10.73
N GLN A 9 -13.98 20.10 -10.74
CA GLN A 9 -14.69 19.24 -9.79
C GLN A 9 -14.47 17.76 -10.10
N LYS A 10 -14.42 17.37 -11.39
CA LYS A 10 -14.07 16.00 -11.80
C LYS A 10 -12.63 15.63 -11.43
N ASP A 11 -11.71 16.58 -11.50
CA ASP A 11 -10.31 16.38 -11.13
C ASP A 11 -10.15 16.17 -9.61
N LYS A 12 -10.82 16.98 -8.78
CA LYS A 12 -10.85 16.81 -7.32
C LYS A 12 -11.43 15.48 -6.85
N LEU A 13 -12.36 14.90 -7.61
CA LEU A 13 -12.99 13.62 -7.30
C LEU A 13 -12.28 12.42 -7.94
N LEU A 14 -11.12 12.64 -8.58
CA LEU A 14 -10.29 11.61 -9.19
C LEU A 14 -11.10 10.72 -10.13
N GLY A 15 -11.79 11.34 -11.09
CA GLY A 15 -12.61 10.59 -12.07
C GLY A 15 -13.81 9.87 -11.45
N GLY A 16 -14.29 10.31 -10.28
CA GLY A 16 -15.41 9.69 -9.55
C GLY A 16 -14.99 8.62 -8.54
N LEU A 17 -13.68 8.38 -8.37
CA LEU A 17 -13.17 7.48 -7.33
C LEU A 17 -13.59 7.97 -5.94
N ILE A 18 -13.44 9.27 -5.67
CA ILE A 18 -13.81 9.90 -4.39
C ILE A 18 -15.26 10.39 -4.44
N ALA A 19 -16.03 10.08 -3.39
CA ALA A 19 -17.37 10.64 -3.22
C ALA A 19 -17.30 12.11 -2.78
N GLY A 20 -18.24 12.93 -3.26
CA GLY A 20 -18.45 14.27 -2.71
C GLY A 20 -19.13 14.23 -1.33
N GLY A 21 -19.21 15.37 -0.66
CA GLY A 21 -19.98 15.54 0.59
C GLY A 21 -19.18 15.45 1.88
N PHE A 22 -17.87 15.19 1.83
CA PHE A 22 -16.99 15.37 2.99
C PHE A 22 -16.79 16.86 3.32
N ASP A 23 -16.68 17.17 4.62
CA ASP A 23 -16.22 18.48 5.07
C ASP A 23 -14.74 18.70 4.68
N GLU A 24 -14.48 19.63 3.77
CA GLU A 24 -13.13 19.89 3.24
C GLU A 24 -12.15 20.33 4.34
N ARG A 25 -12.65 20.98 5.41
CA ARG A 25 -11.81 21.49 6.50
C ARG A 25 -11.32 20.40 7.44
N SER A 26 -12.12 19.35 7.63
CA SER A 26 -11.75 18.19 8.46
C SER A 26 -10.59 17.39 7.86
N CYS A 27 -10.44 17.38 6.54
CA CYS A 27 -9.41 16.62 5.84
C CYS A 27 -9.04 17.27 4.49
N PHE A 28 -8.07 18.20 4.54
CA PHE A 28 -7.63 18.96 3.36
C PHE A 28 -7.07 18.09 2.25
N SER A 29 -6.29 17.06 2.61
CA SER A 29 -5.61 16.18 1.66
C SER A 29 -6.57 15.50 0.67
N ARG A 30 -7.82 15.24 1.07
CA ARG A 30 -8.80 14.52 0.26
C ARG A 30 -9.03 15.15 -1.10
N TYR A 31 -9.23 16.46 -1.13
CA TYR A 31 -9.51 17.19 -2.38
C TYR A 31 -8.35 18.07 -2.84
N GLN A 32 -7.45 18.47 -1.93
CA GLN A 32 -6.28 19.26 -2.31
C GLN A 32 -5.19 18.42 -2.94
N SER A 33 -5.11 17.11 -2.66
CA SER A 33 -4.04 16.27 -3.23
C SER A 33 -4.01 16.26 -4.75
N ALA A 34 -5.15 16.45 -5.42
CA ALA A 34 -5.24 16.57 -6.86
C ALA A 34 -4.38 17.72 -7.42
N THR A 35 -4.14 18.79 -6.65
CA THR A 35 -3.36 19.95 -7.12
C THR A 35 -1.84 19.78 -7.02
N TYR A 36 -1.35 18.68 -6.43
CA TYR A 36 0.08 18.44 -6.19
C TYR A 36 0.71 17.41 -7.14
N GLY A 37 -0.10 16.54 -7.74
CA GLY A 37 0.36 15.43 -8.57
C GLY A 37 -0.20 15.49 -9.99
N LYS A 38 0.25 14.56 -10.84
CA LYS A 38 -0.14 14.48 -12.27
C LYS A 38 -1.54 13.88 -12.53
N GLY A 39 -2.42 13.85 -11.52
CA GLY A 39 -3.72 13.17 -11.61
C GLY A 39 -3.61 11.65 -11.40
N LEU A 40 -4.58 10.88 -11.92
CA LEU A 40 -4.58 9.40 -11.86
C LEU A 40 -3.86 8.77 -13.04
N SER A 41 -3.17 7.65 -12.79
CA SER A 41 -2.64 6.78 -13.85
C SER A 41 -3.75 5.87 -14.38
N GLY A 42 -4.49 6.36 -15.36
CA GLY A 42 -5.67 5.68 -15.91
C GLY A 42 -6.97 6.04 -15.20
N ASN A 43 -8.10 5.59 -15.76
CA ASN A 43 -9.43 5.88 -15.21
C ASN A 43 -10.00 4.69 -14.44
N PRO A 44 -10.59 4.90 -13.25
CA PRO A 44 -11.31 3.84 -12.55
C PRO A 44 -12.48 3.36 -13.41
N SER A 45 -12.77 2.06 -13.40
CA SER A 45 -13.88 1.51 -14.17
C SER A 45 -15.22 2.02 -13.60
N PRO A 46 -16.26 2.20 -14.43
CA PRO A 46 -17.60 2.52 -13.93
C PRO A 46 -18.10 1.48 -12.92
N TYR A 47 -17.71 0.22 -13.08
CA TYR A 47 -18.05 -0.86 -12.18
C TYR A 47 -17.39 -0.69 -10.80
N LEU A 48 -16.10 -0.33 -10.74
CA LEU A 48 -15.40 0.03 -9.51
C LEU A 48 -16.07 1.21 -8.82
N ILE A 49 -16.34 2.31 -9.53
CA ILE A 49 -17.02 3.47 -8.97
C ILE A 49 -18.36 3.06 -8.36
N SER A 50 -19.19 2.32 -9.09
CA SER A 50 -20.49 1.85 -8.58
C SER A 50 -20.36 0.94 -7.36
N SER A 51 -19.33 0.09 -7.34
CA SER A 51 -19.06 -0.83 -6.23
C SER A 51 -18.63 -0.08 -4.97
N LEU A 52 -17.81 0.97 -5.10
CA LEU A 52 -17.44 1.84 -3.98
C LEU A 52 -18.66 2.58 -3.42
N ARG A 53 -19.54 3.12 -4.29
CA ARG A 53 -20.78 3.77 -3.82
C ARG A 53 -21.72 2.78 -3.11
N LYS A 54 -21.84 1.56 -3.62
CA LYS A 54 -22.60 0.47 -2.95
C LYS A 54 -21.97 0.11 -1.60
N TYR A 55 -20.65 0.03 -1.53
CA TYR A 55 -19.93 -0.22 -0.28
C TYR A 55 -20.18 0.90 0.74
N GLU A 56 -20.14 2.17 0.33
CA GLU A 56 -20.43 3.30 1.22
C GLU A 56 -21.87 3.23 1.78
N ALA A 57 -22.84 2.83 0.96
CA ALA A 57 -24.21 2.61 1.41
C ALA A 57 -24.31 1.43 2.40
N LEU A 58 -23.63 0.32 2.13
CA LEU A 58 -23.54 -0.83 3.03
C LEU A 58 -22.90 -0.43 4.38
N HIS A 59 -21.80 0.33 4.35
CA HIS A 59 -21.13 0.80 5.56
C HIS A 59 -22.01 1.77 6.35
N LYS A 60 -22.86 2.56 5.67
CA LYS A 60 -23.83 3.42 6.33
C LYS A 60 -24.93 2.63 7.07
N GLU A 61 -25.37 1.52 6.50
CA GLU A 61 -26.39 0.65 7.08
C GLU A 61 -25.84 -0.24 8.20
N CYS A 62 -24.65 -0.78 8.01
CA CYS A 62 -24.06 -1.83 8.84
C CYS A 62 -22.88 -1.34 9.70
N GLY A 63 -22.48 -0.07 9.60
CA GLY A 63 -21.31 0.48 10.27
C GLY A 63 -21.45 0.58 11.80
N PRO A 64 -20.39 1.01 12.49
CA PRO A 64 -20.37 1.14 13.94
C PRO A 64 -21.61 1.82 14.53
N TYR A 65 -22.13 1.25 15.62
CA TYR A 65 -23.27 1.74 16.40
C TYR A 65 -24.64 1.84 15.69
N THR A 66 -24.74 1.38 14.44
CA THR A 66 -26.05 1.19 13.77
C THR A 66 -26.88 0.10 14.47
N GLU A 67 -28.19 0.07 14.23
CA GLU A 67 -29.06 -0.99 14.77
C GLU A 67 -28.59 -2.38 14.32
N SER A 68 -28.27 -2.52 13.02
CA SER A 68 -27.76 -3.76 12.45
C SER A 68 -26.42 -4.18 13.06
N TYR A 69 -25.47 -3.26 13.23
CA TYR A 69 -24.20 -3.53 13.92
C TYR A 69 -24.41 -4.01 15.36
N ASN A 70 -25.23 -3.31 16.13
CA ASN A 70 -25.49 -3.65 17.53
C ASN A 70 -26.12 -5.05 17.66
N LYS A 71 -27.01 -5.42 16.72
CA LYS A 71 -27.57 -6.77 16.63
C LYS A 71 -26.48 -7.81 16.38
N THR A 72 -25.62 -7.59 15.37
CA THR A 72 -24.55 -8.56 15.05
C THR A 72 -23.49 -8.66 16.14
N VAL A 73 -23.22 -7.59 16.89
CA VAL A 73 -22.35 -7.62 18.09
C VAL A 73 -23.01 -8.38 19.25
N LYS A 74 -24.32 -8.27 19.43
CA LYS A 74 -25.06 -9.07 20.43
C LYS A 74 -24.97 -10.56 20.12
N ASP A 75 -25.16 -10.93 18.85
CA ASP A 75 -25.00 -12.30 18.38
C ASP A 75 -23.58 -12.82 18.65
N LEU A 76 -22.56 -12.02 18.31
CA LEU A 76 -21.15 -12.31 18.60
C LEU A 76 -20.91 -12.62 20.09
N ARG A 77 -21.43 -11.79 21.01
CA ARG A 77 -21.28 -11.99 22.47
C ARG A 77 -21.97 -13.26 22.96
N SER A 78 -23.08 -13.63 22.36
CA SER A 78 -23.86 -14.82 22.74
C SER A 78 -23.32 -16.12 22.13
N GLY A 79 -22.40 -16.04 21.16
CA GLY A 79 -21.97 -17.19 20.36
C GLY A 79 -23.03 -17.71 19.39
N HIS A 80 -24.16 -17.02 19.27
CA HIS A 80 -25.24 -17.37 18.36
C HIS A 80 -24.92 -16.90 16.93
N VAL A 81 -25.31 -17.70 15.94
CA VAL A 81 -25.28 -17.31 14.53
C VAL A 81 -26.72 -17.24 14.05
N SER A 82 -27.19 -16.04 13.74
CA SER A 82 -28.48 -15.85 13.07
C SER A 82 -28.47 -16.58 11.71
N ASP A 83 -29.55 -17.29 11.35
CA ASP A 83 -29.64 -18.06 10.09
C ASP A 83 -29.39 -17.21 8.83
N SER A 84 -29.59 -15.90 8.91
CA SER A 84 -29.25 -14.93 7.87
C SER A 84 -28.86 -13.58 8.50
N PRO A 85 -27.58 -13.36 8.87
CA PRO A 85 -27.16 -12.08 9.42
C PRO A 85 -27.27 -11.00 8.34
N ALA A 86 -27.93 -9.88 8.67
CA ALA A 86 -28.10 -8.76 7.75
C ALA A 86 -26.75 -8.12 7.35
N CYS A 87 -25.78 -8.14 8.26
CA CYS A 87 -24.46 -7.56 8.07
C CYS A 87 -23.37 -8.59 8.37
N LYS A 88 -22.31 -8.56 7.58
CA LYS A 88 -21.10 -9.36 7.75
C LYS A 88 -19.89 -8.43 7.75
N TYR A 89 -18.84 -8.84 8.45
CA TYR A 89 -17.73 -7.97 8.79
C TYR A 89 -16.38 -8.63 8.51
N VAL A 90 -15.42 -7.80 8.12
CA VAL A 90 -13.98 -8.07 8.17
C VAL A 90 -13.37 -7.06 9.13
N VAL A 91 -12.82 -7.54 10.24
CA VAL A 91 -12.08 -6.73 11.20
C VAL A 91 -10.59 -6.87 10.89
N TRP A 92 -9.96 -5.79 10.48
CA TRP A 92 -8.52 -5.75 10.26
C TRP A 92 -7.81 -5.32 11.54
N ILE A 93 -6.84 -6.12 12.01
CA ILE A 93 -6.03 -5.85 13.21
C ILE A 93 -4.81 -5.00 12.82
N SER A 94 -4.55 -3.91 13.56
CA SER A 94 -3.37 -3.08 13.35
C SER A 94 -2.11 -3.85 13.76
N TYR A 95 -1.33 -4.29 12.78
CA TYR A 95 -0.15 -5.12 12.99
C TYR A 95 1.00 -4.73 12.04
N SER A 96 2.25 -4.82 12.51
CA SER A 96 3.47 -4.57 11.74
C SER A 96 3.76 -3.07 11.43
N GLY A 97 4.77 -2.82 10.59
CA GLY A 97 5.20 -1.46 10.21
C GLY A 97 4.18 -0.71 9.34
N LEU A 98 4.31 0.62 9.24
CA LEU A 98 3.33 1.46 8.54
C LEU A 98 3.11 1.06 7.07
N GLY A 99 4.18 0.76 6.32
CA GLY A 99 4.05 0.32 4.93
C GLY A 99 3.22 -0.95 4.80
N ASN A 100 3.50 -1.94 5.65
CA ASN A 100 2.72 -3.19 5.70
C ASN A 100 1.26 -2.91 6.04
N ARG A 101 1.00 -2.05 7.03
CA ARG A 101 -0.37 -1.72 7.45
C ARG A 101 -1.20 -1.09 6.33
N ILE A 102 -0.62 -0.17 5.56
CA ILE A 102 -1.31 0.46 4.42
C ILE A 102 -1.64 -0.58 3.35
N LEU A 103 -0.66 -1.43 2.97
CA LEU A 103 -0.86 -2.47 1.95
C LEU A 103 -1.88 -3.53 2.37
N THR A 104 -1.82 -3.98 3.63
CA THR A 104 -2.71 -5.04 4.12
C THR A 104 -4.12 -4.54 4.35
N LEU A 105 -4.29 -3.29 4.74
CA LEU A 105 -5.60 -2.67 4.87
C LEU A 105 -6.29 -2.52 3.50
N ALA A 106 -5.53 -2.18 2.45
CA ALA A 106 -6.05 -2.20 1.08
C ALA A 106 -6.44 -3.62 0.62
N SER A 107 -5.61 -4.63 0.95
CA SER A 107 -5.93 -6.03 0.66
C SER A 107 -7.21 -6.50 1.36
N ALA A 108 -7.37 -6.16 2.65
CA ALA A 108 -8.55 -6.46 3.44
C ALA A 108 -9.80 -5.75 2.92
N PHE A 109 -9.66 -4.49 2.47
CA PHE A 109 -10.74 -3.75 1.83
C PHE A 109 -11.20 -4.39 0.52
N LEU A 110 -10.26 -4.79 -0.35
CA LEU A 110 -10.61 -5.49 -1.58
C LEU A 110 -11.37 -6.79 -1.27
N TYR A 111 -10.88 -7.57 -0.31
CA TYR A 111 -11.56 -8.78 0.12
C TYR A 111 -12.97 -8.47 0.69
N ALA A 112 -13.15 -7.37 1.43
CA ALA A 112 -14.45 -6.93 1.90
C ALA A 112 -15.41 -6.58 0.74
N LEU A 113 -14.92 -5.94 -0.34
CA LEU A 113 -15.69 -5.68 -1.56
C LEU A 113 -16.11 -6.98 -2.28
N LEU A 114 -15.21 -7.95 -2.39
CA LEU A 114 -15.46 -9.24 -3.05
C LEU A 114 -16.43 -10.12 -2.26
N THR A 115 -16.50 -9.93 -0.94
CA THR A 115 -17.30 -10.77 -0.04
C THR A 115 -18.53 -10.08 0.53
N ASN A 116 -18.83 -8.86 0.05
CA ASN A 116 -19.94 -8.02 0.53
C ASN A 116 -19.94 -7.87 2.06
N ARG A 117 -18.80 -7.48 2.62
CA ARG A 117 -18.59 -7.27 4.05
C ARG A 117 -18.25 -5.82 4.34
N VAL A 118 -18.59 -5.37 5.54
CA VAL A 118 -18.11 -4.11 6.10
C VAL A 118 -16.70 -4.31 6.64
N LEU A 119 -15.76 -3.47 6.22
CA LEU A 119 -14.43 -3.39 6.80
C LEU A 119 -14.46 -2.55 8.08
N LEU A 120 -13.98 -3.10 9.19
CA LEU A 120 -13.72 -2.36 10.43
C LEU A 120 -12.23 -2.40 10.75
N VAL A 121 -11.68 -1.25 11.12
CA VAL A 121 -10.24 -1.04 11.31
C VAL A 121 -9.96 -0.92 12.80
N ASP A 122 -9.16 -1.83 13.34
CA ASP A 122 -8.55 -1.63 14.65
C ASP A 122 -7.69 -0.36 14.62
N PRO A 123 -8.03 0.69 15.42
CA PRO A 123 -7.30 1.95 15.38
C PRO A 123 -5.84 1.81 15.83
N GLY A 124 -5.51 0.74 16.57
CA GLY A 124 -4.19 0.55 17.15
C GLY A 124 -3.74 1.76 17.94
N VAL A 125 -2.47 2.12 17.83
CA VAL A 125 -1.88 3.26 18.53
C VAL A 125 -2.09 4.59 17.78
N ASP A 126 -2.20 4.58 16.45
CA ASP A 126 -2.00 5.78 15.64
C ASP A 126 -2.80 5.87 14.33
N MET A 127 -3.63 4.89 13.94
CA MET A 127 -4.33 4.96 12.64
C MET A 127 -5.23 6.20 12.52
N VAL A 128 -5.91 6.56 13.61
CA VAL A 128 -6.76 7.77 13.72
C VAL A 128 -5.95 9.07 13.55
N ASP A 129 -4.66 9.05 13.92
CA ASP A 129 -3.77 10.20 13.81
C ASP A 129 -3.12 10.34 12.44
N LEU A 130 -3.17 9.29 11.62
CA LEU A 130 -2.52 9.18 10.32
C LEU A 130 -3.51 9.38 9.17
N PHE A 131 -4.72 8.82 9.28
CA PHE A 131 -5.69 8.76 8.18
C PHE A 131 -7.02 9.43 8.54
N CYS A 132 -7.61 10.12 7.57
CA CYS A 132 -8.98 10.58 7.64
C CYS A 132 -9.97 9.43 7.42
N GLU A 133 -11.23 9.63 7.81
CA GLU A 133 -12.32 8.69 7.50
C GLU A 133 -12.53 8.55 5.98
N PRO A 134 -12.45 7.36 5.38
CA PRO A 134 -12.57 7.20 3.92
C PRO A 134 -14.02 7.17 3.43
N PHE A 135 -14.99 6.90 4.31
CA PHE A 135 -16.40 6.70 3.93
C PHE A 135 -17.26 7.90 4.38
N PRO A 136 -18.18 8.40 3.55
CA PRO A 136 -18.98 9.58 3.91
C PRO A 136 -19.85 9.36 5.14
N HIS A 137 -19.79 10.29 6.10
CA HIS A 137 -20.65 10.37 7.29
C HIS A 137 -20.57 9.22 8.30
N VAL A 138 -19.67 8.27 8.12
CA VAL A 138 -19.51 7.10 9.01
C VAL A 138 -18.04 6.86 9.34
N SER A 139 -17.81 6.12 10.42
CA SER A 139 -16.45 5.72 10.80
C SER A 139 -16.15 4.30 10.34
N TRP A 140 -14.94 4.09 9.81
CA TRP A 140 -14.40 2.76 9.58
C TRP A 140 -13.71 2.16 10.81
N PHE A 141 -13.49 2.95 11.87
CA PHE A 141 -12.77 2.49 13.04
C PHE A 141 -13.64 1.61 13.93
N LEU A 142 -13.03 0.58 14.47
CA LEU A 142 -13.66 -0.33 15.41
C LEU A 142 -13.96 0.40 16.72
N PRO A 143 -15.19 0.30 17.24
CA PRO A 143 -15.55 0.84 18.55
C PRO A 143 -14.67 0.35 19.70
N PRO A 144 -14.33 1.20 20.69
CA PRO A 144 -13.52 0.79 21.83
C PRO A 144 -14.20 -0.28 22.70
N ASP A 145 -15.53 -0.34 22.68
CA ASP A 145 -16.36 -1.32 23.39
C ASP A 145 -16.63 -2.61 22.59
N PHE A 146 -15.98 -2.80 21.44
CA PHE A 146 -16.06 -4.04 20.67
C PHE A 146 -15.52 -5.23 21.50
N PRO A 147 -16.28 -6.34 21.60
CA PRO A 147 -16.03 -7.39 22.60
C PRO A 147 -14.71 -8.16 22.43
N LEU A 148 -14.07 -8.11 21.25
CA LEU A 148 -12.83 -8.85 20.99
C LEU A 148 -11.55 -7.99 21.10
N ASN A 149 -11.66 -6.67 21.32
CA ASN A 149 -10.51 -5.75 21.28
C ASN A 149 -9.35 -6.19 22.17
N SER A 150 -9.63 -6.61 23.41
CA SER A 150 -8.62 -7.04 24.38
C SER A 150 -7.92 -8.36 24.03
N HIS A 151 -8.39 -9.07 23.00
CA HIS A 151 -7.85 -10.36 22.57
C HIS A 151 -6.97 -10.28 21.33
N PHE A 152 -6.98 -9.17 20.58
CA PHE A 152 -6.25 -9.06 19.31
C PHE A 152 -4.75 -9.36 19.42
N SER A 153 -4.08 -8.86 20.48
CA SER A 153 -2.66 -9.12 20.71
C SER A 153 -2.34 -10.58 21.06
N LYS A 154 -3.34 -11.35 21.48
CA LYS A 154 -3.20 -12.76 21.90
C LYS A 154 -3.48 -13.74 20.77
N TYR A 155 -4.13 -13.31 19.69
CA TYR A 155 -4.44 -14.20 18.58
C TYR A 155 -3.19 -14.60 17.81
N ASP A 156 -3.06 -15.90 17.62
CA ASP A 156 -1.96 -16.59 16.93
C ASP A 156 -2.47 -17.89 16.28
N GLN A 157 -1.60 -18.63 15.60
CA GLN A 157 -1.94 -19.90 14.94
C GLN A 157 -2.42 -20.98 15.92
N LYS A 158 -2.16 -20.84 17.23
CA LYS A 158 -2.53 -21.80 18.26
C LYS A 158 -3.89 -21.48 18.88
N SER A 159 -4.48 -20.34 18.56
CA SER A 159 -5.79 -19.93 19.05
C SER A 159 -6.89 -20.86 18.52
N ASP A 160 -7.85 -21.26 19.36
CA ASP A 160 -8.94 -22.16 18.96
C ASP A 160 -9.83 -21.58 17.85
N GLN A 161 -9.87 -20.25 17.75
CA GLN A 161 -10.60 -19.52 16.74
C GLN A 161 -9.81 -19.36 15.44
N CYS A 162 -8.54 -19.75 15.40
CA CYS A 162 -7.72 -19.70 14.18
C CYS A 162 -8.26 -20.70 13.16
N TYR A 163 -8.61 -20.22 11.97
CA TYR A 163 -9.17 -21.07 10.92
C TYR A 163 -8.24 -22.21 10.51
N GLY A 164 -6.93 -21.94 10.32
CA GLY A 164 -5.95 -22.98 10.01
C GLY A 164 -5.87 -24.06 11.09
N LYS A 165 -5.99 -23.69 12.37
CA LYS A 165 -6.08 -24.67 13.48
C LYS A 165 -7.37 -25.48 13.42
N MET A 166 -8.51 -24.84 13.14
CA MET A 166 -9.80 -25.53 13.01
C MET A 166 -9.74 -26.58 11.89
N LEU A 167 -9.09 -26.26 10.77
CA LEU A 167 -8.86 -27.20 9.66
C LEU A 167 -7.99 -28.39 10.09
N LYS A 168 -6.87 -28.15 10.78
CA LYS A 168 -6.01 -29.22 11.31
C LYS A 168 -6.76 -30.19 12.22
N ASN A 169 -7.64 -29.65 13.06
CA ASN A 169 -8.42 -30.43 14.02
C ASN A 169 -9.69 -31.04 13.43
N LYS A 170 -9.99 -30.79 12.14
CA LYS A 170 -11.26 -31.17 11.48
C LYS A 170 -12.49 -30.69 12.25
N ALA A 171 -12.37 -29.51 12.88
CA ALA A 171 -13.43 -28.89 13.68
C ALA A 171 -14.42 -28.09 12.83
N THR A 172 -14.15 -27.92 11.54
CA THR A 172 -15.05 -27.28 10.58
C THR A 172 -16.04 -28.32 10.04
N THR A 173 -17.32 -28.20 10.42
CA THR A 173 -18.43 -28.96 9.82
C THR A 173 -19.52 -27.99 9.38
N GLU A 174 -20.28 -28.33 8.33
CA GLU A 174 -21.34 -27.46 7.81
C GLU A 174 -22.44 -27.15 8.84
N SER A 175 -22.57 -27.99 9.88
CA SER A 175 -23.57 -27.87 10.93
C SER A 175 -23.17 -26.96 12.11
N MET A 176 -21.91 -26.52 12.20
CA MET A 176 -21.43 -25.62 13.28
C MET A 176 -20.62 -24.46 12.71
N VAL A 177 -21.32 -23.42 12.23
CA VAL A 177 -20.70 -22.15 11.83
C VAL A 177 -20.44 -21.31 13.08
N PRO A 178 -19.20 -20.89 13.36
CA PRO A 178 -18.91 -20.03 14.51
C PRO A 178 -19.37 -18.58 14.25
N SER A 179 -19.62 -17.82 15.32
CA SER A 179 -19.96 -16.40 15.21
C SER A 179 -18.80 -15.55 14.68
N PHE A 180 -17.56 -15.99 14.90
CA PHE A 180 -16.37 -15.40 14.30
C PHE A 180 -15.26 -16.44 14.06
N VAL A 181 -14.34 -16.11 13.15
CA VAL A 181 -13.06 -16.81 13.00
C VAL A 181 -11.92 -15.81 12.95
N TYR A 182 -10.76 -16.25 13.42
CA TYR A 182 -9.49 -15.55 13.27
C TYR A 182 -8.74 -16.11 12.06
N LEU A 183 -8.32 -15.21 11.17
CA LEU A 183 -7.54 -15.49 9.97
C LEU A 183 -6.11 -14.99 10.20
N HIS A 184 -5.20 -15.95 10.37
CA HIS A 184 -3.78 -15.68 10.52
C HIS A 184 -3.12 -15.63 9.14
N LEU A 185 -2.99 -14.42 8.59
CA LEU A 185 -2.42 -14.16 7.26
C LEU A 185 -1.13 -13.34 7.36
N ALA A 186 -0.42 -13.45 8.49
CA ALA A 186 0.93 -12.90 8.65
C ALA A 186 1.95 -13.77 7.90
N HIS A 187 3.14 -13.23 7.64
CA HIS A 187 4.17 -13.92 6.86
C HIS A 187 4.61 -15.29 7.43
N ASP A 188 4.39 -15.54 8.73
CA ASP A 188 4.74 -16.76 9.45
C ASP A 188 3.64 -17.83 9.46
N TYR A 189 2.53 -17.59 8.76
CA TYR A 189 1.43 -18.53 8.58
C TYR A 189 1.82 -19.85 7.92
N ASP A 190 1.05 -20.91 8.21
CA ASP A 190 1.33 -22.27 7.74
C ASP A 190 0.49 -22.69 6.53
N ASP A 191 0.61 -23.96 6.14
CA ASP A 191 -0.08 -24.49 4.96
C ASP A 191 -1.60 -24.58 5.12
N GLN A 192 -2.11 -24.69 6.34
CA GLN A 192 -3.55 -24.71 6.60
C GLN A 192 -4.12 -23.29 6.67
N ASP A 193 -3.38 -22.32 7.20
CA ASP A 193 -3.76 -20.92 7.12
C ASP A 193 -3.85 -20.44 5.64
N LYS A 194 -2.94 -20.91 4.79
CA LYS A 194 -2.91 -20.64 3.34
C LYS A 194 -4.13 -21.14 2.58
N LEU A 195 -4.91 -22.08 3.13
CA LEU A 195 -6.15 -22.55 2.52
C LEU A 195 -7.23 -21.45 2.47
N PHE A 196 -7.04 -20.32 3.17
CA PHE A 196 -7.79 -19.09 2.93
C PHE A 196 -7.88 -18.73 1.43
N PHE A 197 -6.86 -19.03 0.63
CA PHE A 197 -6.82 -18.72 -0.81
C PHE A 197 -7.47 -19.81 -1.69
N CYS A 198 -8.31 -20.69 -1.13
CA CYS A 198 -9.05 -21.72 -1.86
C CYS A 198 -10.56 -21.47 -1.86
N ASP A 199 -11.24 -21.72 -3.00
CA ASP A 199 -12.69 -21.50 -3.14
C ASP A 199 -13.53 -22.38 -2.18
N GLU A 200 -13.07 -23.61 -1.88
CA GLU A 200 -13.72 -24.54 -0.95
C GLU A 200 -13.81 -23.92 0.45
N ASP A 201 -12.69 -23.42 0.96
CA ASP A 201 -12.58 -22.75 2.24
C ASP A 201 -13.32 -21.40 2.27
N GLN A 202 -13.29 -20.65 1.17
CA GLN A 202 -14.10 -19.42 1.05
C GLN A 202 -15.59 -19.69 1.20
N THR A 203 -16.09 -20.81 0.69
CA THR A 203 -17.51 -21.19 0.83
C THR A 203 -17.91 -21.32 2.31
N PHE A 204 -17.01 -21.85 3.15
CA PHE A 204 -17.22 -21.87 4.60
C PHE A 204 -17.12 -20.46 5.20
N LEU A 205 -16.05 -19.71 4.88
CA LEU A 205 -15.81 -18.38 5.43
C LEU A 205 -16.94 -17.39 5.10
N GLN A 206 -17.59 -17.54 3.94
CA GLN A 206 -18.77 -16.75 3.57
C GLN A 206 -19.94 -16.90 4.54
N LYS A 207 -20.08 -18.05 5.22
CA LYS A 207 -21.14 -18.28 6.21
C LYS A 207 -20.85 -17.57 7.54
N VAL A 208 -19.57 -17.36 7.89
CA VAL A 208 -19.16 -16.76 9.16
C VAL A 208 -19.43 -15.24 9.18
N PRO A 209 -20.18 -14.70 10.16
CA PRO A 209 -20.51 -13.26 10.19
C PRO A 209 -19.30 -12.35 10.42
N TRP A 210 -18.37 -12.73 11.31
CA TRP A 210 -17.21 -11.91 11.68
C TRP A 210 -15.90 -12.60 11.30
N LEU A 211 -15.14 -12.00 10.39
CA LEU A 211 -13.77 -12.43 10.08
C LEU A 211 -12.79 -11.47 10.74
N VAL A 212 -11.91 -11.96 11.61
CA VAL A 212 -10.88 -11.15 12.26
C VAL A 212 -9.53 -11.47 11.61
N VAL A 213 -8.91 -10.50 10.96
CA VAL A 213 -7.74 -10.70 10.11
C VAL A 213 -6.52 -10.02 10.73
N ARG A 214 -5.43 -10.77 10.89
CA ARG A 214 -4.09 -10.22 11.17
C ARG A 214 -3.17 -10.57 10.01
N THR A 215 -2.58 -9.55 9.39
CA THR A 215 -1.70 -9.72 8.23
C THR A 215 -0.69 -8.59 8.10
N ASP A 216 0.47 -8.91 7.53
CA ASP A 216 1.52 -7.96 7.15
C ASP A 216 1.93 -8.11 5.66
N ASN A 217 1.09 -8.77 4.86
CA ASN A 217 1.31 -9.03 3.45
C ASN A 217 0.24 -8.37 2.53
N TYR A 218 0.68 -7.88 1.37
CA TYR A 218 -0.21 -7.46 0.29
C TYR A 218 -0.76 -8.68 -0.46
N PHE A 219 -1.80 -9.34 0.06
CA PHE A 219 -2.24 -10.64 -0.45
C PHE A 219 -3.12 -10.60 -1.71
N VAL A 220 -3.34 -9.42 -2.28
CA VAL A 220 -4.18 -9.20 -3.48
C VAL A 220 -3.83 -10.12 -4.65
N PRO A 221 -2.56 -10.36 -5.02
CA PRO A 221 -2.24 -11.19 -6.19
C PRO A 221 -2.83 -12.61 -6.12
N SER A 222 -2.93 -13.20 -4.93
CA SER A 222 -3.51 -14.55 -4.78
C SER A 222 -5.03 -14.54 -4.83
N LEU A 223 -5.71 -13.41 -4.60
CA LEU A 223 -7.16 -13.30 -4.85
C LEU A 223 -7.47 -13.40 -6.36
N PHE A 224 -6.55 -12.95 -7.22
CA PHE A 224 -6.68 -13.08 -8.69
C PHE A 224 -6.47 -14.51 -9.19
N LEU A 225 -5.99 -15.43 -8.34
CA LEU A 225 -5.86 -16.85 -8.67
C LEU A 225 -7.11 -17.66 -8.30
N MET A 226 -8.13 -17.02 -7.71
CA MET A 226 -9.33 -17.67 -7.22
C MET A 226 -10.47 -17.56 -8.23
N PRO A 227 -10.93 -18.69 -8.82
CA PRO A 227 -12.02 -18.70 -9.79
C PRO A 227 -13.29 -17.98 -9.32
N SER A 228 -13.64 -18.07 -8.03
CA SER A 228 -14.85 -17.40 -7.51
C SER A 228 -14.79 -15.86 -7.57
N PHE A 229 -13.60 -15.27 -7.63
CA PHE A 229 -13.42 -13.81 -7.66
C PHE A 229 -13.03 -13.27 -9.04
N GLU A 230 -12.67 -14.13 -10.00
CA GLU A 230 -12.10 -13.76 -11.30
C GLU A 230 -12.95 -12.73 -12.07
N GLN A 231 -14.25 -12.99 -12.21
CA GLN A 231 -15.16 -12.10 -12.97
C GLN A 231 -15.27 -10.73 -12.29
N GLN A 232 -15.53 -10.70 -10.99
CA GLN A 232 -15.70 -9.45 -10.26
C GLN A 232 -14.41 -8.63 -10.26
N LEU A 233 -13.25 -9.26 -10.08
CA LEU A 233 -11.95 -8.60 -10.17
C LEU A 233 -11.67 -8.04 -11.57
N SER A 234 -12.05 -8.76 -12.62
CA SER A 234 -11.90 -8.30 -14.00
C SER A 234 -12.78 -7.08 -14.31
N ASP A 235 -13.99 -7.03 -13.74
CA ASP A 235 -14.90 -5.89 -13.91
C ASP A 235 -14.46 -4.67 -13.08
N LEU A 236 -13.98 -4.90 -11.85
CA LEU A 236 -13.43 -3.85 -10.99
C LEU A 236 -12.15 -3.25 -11.59
N PHE A 237 -11.24 -4.10 -12.07
CA PHE A 237 -9.91 -3.71 -12.53
C PHE A 237 -9.61 -4.29 -13.93
N PRO A 238 -10.12 -3.66 -15.00
CA PRO A 238 -9.77 -4.06 -16.36
C PRO A 238 -8.27 -4.01 -16.62
N ASN A 239 -7.59 -3.00 -16.05
CA ASN A 239 -6.13 -2.93 -15.98
C ASN A 239 -5.65 -3.50 -14.64
N LYS A 240 -4.94 -4.63 -14.70
CA LYS A 240 -4.52 -5.38 -13.50
C LYS A 240 -3.30 -4.78 -12.78
N GLU A 241 -2.79 -3.64 -13.24
CA GLU A 241 -1.69 -2.91 -12.57
C GLU A 241 -2.19 -1.76 -11.69
N THR A 242 -3.51 -1.60 -11.52
CA THR A 242 -4.12 -0.40 -10.93
C THR A 242 -4.82 -0.62 -9.59
N ILE A 243 -4.71 -1.81 -9.00
CA ILE A 243 -5.52 -2.21 -7.84
C ILE A 243 -5.16 -1.36 -6.63
N PHE A 244 -3.91 -1.40 -6.19
CA PHE A 244 -3.46 -0.60 -5.05
C PHE A 244 -3.43 0.89 -5.40
N HIS A 245 -3.22 1.26 -6.67
CA HIS A 245 -3.32 2.65 -7.09
C HIS A 245 -4.70 3.24 -6.80
N PHE A 246 -5.78 2.58 -7.23
CA PHE A 246 -7.13 3.06 -7.00
C PHE A 246 -7.58 2.88 -5.56
N LEU A 247 -7.37 1.71 -4.96
CA LEU A 247 -7.80 1.47 -3.58
C LEU A 247 -7.01 2.32 -2.58
N GLY A 248 -5.71 2.48 -2.80
CA GLY A 248 -4.85 3.30 -1.94
C GLY A 248 -5.26 4.77 -1.98
N ARG A 249 -5.54 5.32 -3.17
CA ARG A 249 -6.01 6.70 -3.32
C ARG A 249 -7.44 6.93 -2.84
N TYR A 250 -8.26 5.88 -2.79
CA TYR A 250 -9.61 5.94 -2.22
C TYR A 250 -9.59 5.90 -0.68
N LEU A 251 -8.74 5.06 -0.08
CA LEU A 251 -8.74 4.82 1.37
C LEU A 251 -7.85 5.81 2.14
N PHE A 252 -6.66 6.15 1.62
CA PHE A 252 -5.59 6.71 2.44
C PHE A 252 -5.42 8.20 2.22
N HIS A 253 -6.23 8.99 2.93
CA HIS A 253 -6.08 10.44 2.99
C HIS A 253 -5.35 10.85 4.28
N PRO A 254 -4.17 11.50 4.21
CA PRO A 254 -3.47 11.98 5.39
C PRO A 254 -4.30 12.97 6.21
N THR A 255 -4.27 12.86 7.54
CA THR A 255 -4.86 13.89 8.43
C THR A 255 -4.21 15.26 8.16
N ASN A 256 -4.90 16.34 8.54
CA ASN A 256 -4.37 17.71 8.37
C ASN A 256 -2.98 17.90 8.97
N LYS A 257 -2.65 17.19 10.06
CA LYS A 257 -1.33 17.25 10.68
C LYS A 257 -0.25 16.67 9.76
N VAL A 258 -0.50 15.52 9.16
CA VAL A 258 0.43 14.90 8.20
C VAL A 258 0.45 15.68 6.88
N TRP A 259 -0.72 16.08 6.38
CA TRP A 259 -0.84 16.89 5.17
C TRP A 259 -0.08 18.21 5.29
N GLY A 260 -0.05 18.81 6.48
CA GLY A 260 0.79 19.98 6.76
C GLY A 260 2.28 19.72 6.56
N LEU A 261 2.78 18.52 6.88
CA LEU A 261 4.18 18.14 6.61
C LEU A 261 4.43 18.02 5.11
N VAL A 262 3.57 17.31 4.40
CA VAL A 262 3.65 17.12 2.94
C VAL A 262 3.60 18.47 2.21
N SER A 263 2.55 19.24 2.46
CA SER A 263 2.31 20.51 1.78
C SER A 263 3.42 21.53 2.00
N ARG A 264 3.91 21.71 3.23
CA ARG A 264 5.01 22.64 3.51
C ARG A 264 6.31 22.21 2.85
N TYR A 265 6.66 20.92 2.92
CA TYR A 265 7.90 20.42 2.34
C TYR A 265 7.87 20.52 0.81
N TYR A 266 6.76 20.11 0.19
CA TYR A 266 6.59 20.20 -1.25
C TYR A 266 6.75 21.64 -1.75
N HIS A 267 6.04 22.61 -1.15
CA HIS A 267 6.13 24.01 -1.56
C HIS A 267 7.52 24.63 -1.35
N ALA A 268 8.19 24.28 -0.25
CA ALA A 268 9.49 24.86 0.08
C ALA A 268 10.63 24.31 -0.78
N TYR A 269 10.58 23.02 -1.16
CA TYR A 269 11.74 22.33 -1.72
C TYR A 269 11.51 21.70 -3.09
N LEU A 270 10.27 21.35 -3.46
CA LEU A 270 9.99 20.54 -4.66
C LEU A 270 9.17 21.27 -5.72
N ALA A 271 8.31 22.21 -5.35
CA ALA A 271 7.32 22.80 -6.25
C ALA A 271 7.91 23.53 -7.46
N ASN A 272 9.08 24.17 -7.30
CA ASN A 272 9.68 25.01 -8.35
C ASN A 272 10.61 24.26 -9.31
N ALA A 273 10.86 22.97 -9.09
CA ALA A 273 11.70 22.18 -9.99
C ALA A 273 10.95 21.79 -11.26
N ASP A 274 11.66 21.75 -12.38
CA ASP A 274 11.11 21.30 -13.67
C ASP A 274 10.83 19.79 -13.66
N GLU A 275 11.60 19.03 -12.87
CA GLU A 275 11.43 17.60 -12.66
C GLU A 275 11.78 17.20 -11.21
N ARG A 276 11.05 16.23 -10.66
CA ARG A 276 11.17 15.74 -9.29
C ARG A 276 11.53 14.26 -9.31
N ILE A 277 12.60 13.88 -8.64
CA ILE A 277 13.08 12.50 -8.58
C ILE A 277 12.97 12.01 -7.14
N GLY A 278 12.27 10.89 -6.92
CA GLY A 278 12.23 10.23 -5.63
C GLY A 278 13.28 9.13 -5.56
N ILE A 279 14.05 9.06 -4.48
CA ILE A 279 14.97 7.95 -4.18
C ILE A 279 14.66 7.42 -2.79
N GLN A 280 13.94 6.31 -2.76
CA GLN A 280 13.56 5.62 -1.53
C GLN A 280 14.61 4.58 -1.17
N ILE A 281 15.32 4.81 -0.06
CA ILE A 281 16.43 3.97 0.39
C ILE A 281 16.03 3.22 1.66
N ARG A 282 16.01 1.89 1.58
CA ARG A 282 15.86 0.99 2.72
C ARG A 282 16.91 -0.11 2.61
N VAL A 283 17.78 -0.18 3.61
CA VAL A 283 18.81 -1.23 3.71
C VAL A 283 18.40 -2.20 4.80
N PHE A 284 18.29 -3.49 4.46
CA PHE A 284 18.00 -4.58 5.40
C PHE A 284 19.30 -5.23 5.87
N ASP A 285 20.02 -4.53 6.73
CA ASP A 285 21.28 -4.97 7.32
C ASP A 285 21.28 -4.73 8.84
N THR A 286 22.08 -5.50 9.58
CA THR A 286 22.28 -5.35 11.03
C THR A 286 23.28 -4.25 11.39
N GLY A 287 24.17 -3.87 10.46
CA GLY A 287 25.15 -2.81 10.64
C GLY A 287 24.53 -1.41 10.57
N THR A 288 25.21 -0.45 11.18
CA THR A 288 24.83 0.97 11.11
C THR A 288 25.44 1.58 9.84
N GLY A 289 24.60 1.81 8.83
CA GLY A 289 25.02 2.51 7.60
C GLY A 289 25.38 3.99 7.83
N PRO A 290 25.67 4.75 6.76
CA PRO A 290 25.52 4.40 5.35
C PRO A 290 26.55 3.36 4.90
N PHE A 291 26.25 2.64 3.83
CA PHE A 291 27.18 1.68 3.22
C PHE A 291 27.63 2.16 1.85
N GLN A 292 28.95 2.11 1.59
CA GLN A 292 29.50 2.57 0.31
C GLN A 292 28.91 1.82 -0.88
N HIS A 293 28.75 0.49 -0.78
CA HIS A 293 28.17 -0.31 -1.86
C HIS A 293 26.72 0.07 -2.19
N VAL A 294 25.94 0.58 -1.23
CA VAL A 294 24.58 1.09 -1.49
C VAL A 294 24.65 2.45 -2.18
N LEU A 295 25.57 3.32 -1.78
CA LEU A 295 25.80 4.60 -2.48
C LEU A 295 26.23 4.35 -3.94
N ASP A 296 27.20 3.45 -4.15
CA ASP A 296 27.68 3.07 -5.49
C ASP A 296 26.54 2.52 -6.33
N GLN A 297 25.66 1.69 -5.76
CA GLN A 297 24.48 1.17 -6.44
C GLN A 297 23.48 2.28 -6.82
N ILE A 298 23.20 3.23 -5.92
CA ILE A 298 22.30 4.37 -6.19
C ILE A 298 22.83 5.18 -7.37
N LEU A 299 24.13 5.50 -7.35
CA LEU A 299 24.77 6.27 -8.43
C LEU A 299 24.79 5.46 -9.73
N ALA A 300 25.21 4.19 -9.69
CA ALA A 300 25.23 3.32 -10.86
C ALA A 300 23.83 3.20 -11.51
N CYS A 301 22.76 3.06 -10.71
CA CYS A 301 21.40 3.04 -11.22
C CYS A 301 20.99 4.38 -11.83
N THR A 302 21.11 5.47 -11.07
CA THR A 302 20.57 6.78 -11.46
C THR A 302 21.30 7.39 -12.66
N LEU A 303 22.61 7.18 -12.76
CA LEU A 303 23.42 7.64 -13.87
C LEU A 303 23.20 6.79 -15.13
N LYS A 304 23.23 5.46 -15.02
CA LYS A 304 23.05 4.55 -16.16
C LYS A 304 21.67 4.71 -16.81
N GLU A 305 20.63 4.88 -16.00
CA GLU A 305 19.26 5.02 -16.47
C GLU A 305 18.86 6.48 -16.78
N ASN A 306 19.84 7.39 -16.81
CA ASN A 306 19.68 8.83 -17.12
C ASN A 306 18.64 9.54 -16.24
N ILE A 307 18.44 9.06 -15.01
CA ILE A 307 17.58 9.70 -14.01
C ILE A 307 18.28 10.96 -13.52
N LEU A 308 19.57 10.83 -13.18
CA LEU A 308 20.44 11.92 -12.80
C LEU A 308 21.62 12.04 -13.78
N PRO A 309 22.14 13.25 -14.02
CA PRO A 309 23.28 13.44 -14.89
C PRO A 309 24.59 13.08 -14.19
N ASP A 310 25.58 12.70 -14.99
CA ASP A 310 26.97 12.59 -14.54
C ASP A 310 27.54 13.97 -14.18
N VAL A 311 28.60 13.99 -13.39
CA VAL A 311 29.34 15.19 -13.01
C VAL A 311 30.64 15.30 -13.79
N ASN A 312 31.16 16.52 -13.97
CA ASN A 312 32.44 16.77 -14.62
C ASN A 312 33.51 17.14 -13.57
N PRO A 313 34.42 16.22 -13.19
CA PRO A 313 35.45 16.49 -12.19
C PRO A 313 36.47 17.55 -12.64
N LYS A 314 36.60 17.80 -13.95
CA LYS A 314 37.54 18.80 -14.49
C LYS A 314 37.05 20.24 -14.29
N GLY A 315 35.79 20.42 -13.92
CA GLY A 315 35.21 21.74 -13.64
C GLY A 315 34.79 22.55 -14.87
N ASP A 316 34.86 21.98 -16.08
CA ASP A 316 34.40 22.69 -17.28
C ASP A 316 32.87 22.82 -17.24
N ILE A 317 32.38 24.06 -17.19
CA ILE A 317 30.96 24.36 -17.17
C ILE A 317 30.42 24.28 -18.60
N VAL A 318 29.39 23.46 -18.80
CA VAL A 318 28.67 23.40 -20.08
C VAL A 318 27.79 24.64 -20.21
N ASN A 319 28.26 25.62 -20.98
CA ASN A 319 27.45 26.79 -21.35
C ASN A 319 26.42 26.41 -22.42
N SER A 320 25.22 26.03 -21.98
CA SER A 320 24.07 25.92 -22.87
C SER A 320 23.45 27.32 -23.08
N SER A 321 23.01 27.63 -24.30
CA SER A 321 22.37 28.91 -24.63
C SER A 321 20.93 29.05 -24.09
N GLY A 322 20.42 28.05 -23.35
CA GLY A 322 19.07 28.02 -22.79
C GLY A 322 19.05 28.02 -21.25
N LYS A 323 17.86 28.21 -20.67
CA LYS A 323 17.66 28.07 -19.22
C LYS A 323 17.94 26.61 -18.83
N PRO A 324 18.86 26.33 -17.89
CA PRO A 324 19.10 24.98 -17.41
C PRO A 324 17.83 24.34 -16.85
N LYS A 325 17.59 23.07 -17.20
CA LYS A 325 16.53 22.28 -16.56
C LYS A 325 16.92 21.99 -15.12
N SER A 326 15.99 22.20 -14.19
CA SER A 326 16.18 21.97 -12.77
C SER A 326 15.55 20.65 -12.32
N LYS A 327 16.30 19.84 -11.57
CA LYS A 327 15.80 18.61 -10.93
C LYS A 327 15.87 18.73 -9.42
N ALA A 328 14.77 18.44 -8.72
CA ALA A 328 14.76 18.27 -7.27
C ALA A 328 14.74 16.78 -6.92
N VAL A 329 15.77 16.31 -6.22
CA VAL A 329 15.90 14.92 -5.78
C VAL A 329 15.48 14.81 -4.33
N LEU A 330 14.38 14.12 -4.08
CA LEU A 330 13.87 13.78 -2.76
C LEU A 330 14.44 12.42 -2.34
N MET A 331 15.31 12.40 -1.34
CA MET A 331 15.87 11.17 -0.76
C MET A 331 15.21 10.88 0.58
N THR A 332 14.72 9.65 0.76
CA THR A 332 14.16 9.18 2.04
C THR A 332 14.98 7.99 2.52
N SER A 333 15.50 8.07 3.74
CA SER A 333 16.37 7.07 4.34
C SER A 333 16.37 7.25 5.86
N LEU A 334 16.57 6.16 6.60
CA LEU A 334 16.84 6.25 8.03
C LEU A 334 18.18 6.96 8.33
N SER A 335 19.16 6.79 7.44
CA SER A 335 20.49 7.44 7.53
C SER A 335 20.56 8.69 6.65
N SER A 336 21.20 9.76 7.14
CA SER A 336 21.48 10.97 6.35
C SER A 336 22.66 10.84 5.39
N GLY A 337 23.51 9.81 5.57
CA GLY A 337 24.78 9.73 4.87
C GLY A 337 24.66 9.61 3.34
N TYR A 338 23.62 8.96 2.82
CA TYR A 338 23.38 8.89 1.37
C TYR A 338 23.04 10.26 0.78
N PHE A 339 22.19 11.01 1.48
CA PHE A 339 21.82 12.38 1.10
C PHE A 339 23.04 13.30 1.11
N GLU A 340 23.83 13.27 2.18
CA GLU A 340 25.03 14.10 2.31
C GLU A 340 26.00 13.86 1.16
N LYS A 341 26.30 12.58 0.87
CA LYS A 341 27.22 12.20 -0.21
C LYS A 341 26.74 12.61 -1.60
N VAL A 342 25.46 12.41 -1.93
CA VAL A 342 24.91 12.79 -3.24
C VAL A 342 24.80 14.31 -3.37
N ARG A 343 24.43 15.01 -2.29
CA ARG A 343 24.42 16.49 -2.26
C ARG A 343 25.82 17.04 -2.52
N ASP A 344 26.82 16.54 -1.80
CA ASP A 344 28.19 17.05 -1.90
C ASP A 344 28.75 16.82 -3.31
N MET A 345 28.47 15.67 -3.93
CA MET A 345 28.85 15.39 -5.32
C MET A 345 28.31 16.43 -6.31
N TYR A 346 27.03 16.80 -6.24
CA TYR A 346 26.44 17.81 -7.13
C TYR A 346 26.75 19.26 -6.73
N TRP A 347 27.21 19.48 -5.50
CA TRP A 347 27.65 20.79 -5.01
C TRP A 347 29.09 21.10 -5.44
N GLU A 348 29.97 20.09 -5.34
CA GLU A 348 31.41 20.23 -5.61
C GLU A 348 31.74 20.16 -7.10
N HIS A 349 30.88 19.53 -7.92
CA HIS A 349 31.14 19.30 -9.33
C HIS A 349 29.98 19.73 -10.23
N PRO A 350 30.25 20.45 -11.35
CA PRO A 350 29.21 20.80 -12.32
C PRO A 350 28.69 19.54 -13.03
N THR A 351 27.42 19.56 -13.43
CA THR A 351 26.82 18.47 -14.21
C THR A 351 27.34 18.46 -15.65
N ALA A 352 27.54 17.28 -16.22
CA ALA A 352 27.96 17.10 -17.61
C ALA A 352 26.88 17.55 -18.61
N THR A 353 25.62 17.65 -18.18
CA THR A 353 24.47 18.09 -18.99
C THR A 353 24.15 19.57 -18.83
N GLY A 354 24.74 20.25 -17.85
CA GLY A 354 24.37 21.60 -17.45
C GLY A 354 23.06 21.70 -16.65
N GLU A 355 22.40 20.58 -16.33
CA GLU A 355 21.21 20.55 -15.46
C GLU A 355 21.55 20.99 -14.03
N VAL A 356 20.62 21.67 -13.37
CA VAL A 356 20.76 22.12 -11.98
C VAL A 356 20.11 21.11 -11.05
N ILE A 357 20.88 20.54 -10.14
CA ILE A 357 20.41 19.46 -9.25
C ILE A 357 20.35 19.95 -7.80
N GLY A 358 19.15 19.92 -7.21
CA GLY A 358 18.95 20.13 -5.78
C GLY A 358 18.67 18.80 -5.09
N ILE A 359 19.42 18.46 -4.04
CA ILE A 359 19.21 17.25 -3.25
C ILE A 359 18.56 17.62 -1.92
N TYR A 360 17.52 16.88 -1.51
CA TYR A 360 16.69 17.17 -0.34
C TYR A 360 16.34 15.89 0.42
N GLN A 361 16.42 15.93 1.76
CA GLN A 361 15.96 14.86 2.64
C GLN A 361 15.03 15.43 3.74
N PRO A 362 13.80 14.92 3.92
CA PRO A 362 12.88 15.47 4.92
C PRO A 362 13.26 15.14 6.36
N SER A 363 13.73 13.92 6.62
CA SER A 363 14.14 13.48 7.95
C SER A 363 15.19 12.36 7.90
N HIS A 364 15.81 12.09 9.04
CA HIS A 364 16.82 11.04 9.24
C HIS A 364 16.64 10.37 10.62
N GLU A 365 15.59 9.56 10.78
CA GLU A 365 15.18 9.02 12.09
C GLU A 365 16.15 7.98 12.70
N GLY A 366 17.21 7.59 11.98
CA GLY A 366 18.27 6.67 12.41
C GLY A 366 17.82 5.21 12.44
N TYR A 367 16.74 4.92 13.15
CA TYR A 367 16.14 3.58 13.24
C TYR A 367 14.61 3.67 13.24
N GLN A 368 13.97 2.56 12.87
CA GLN A 368 12.51 2.46 12.83
C GLN A 368 11.93 2.45 14.25
N GLN A 369 10.95 3.33 14.49
CA GLN A 369 10.29 3.52 15.79
C GLN A 369 8.77 3.40 15.63
N THR A 370 8.32 2.22 15.19
CA THR A 370 6.89 1.92 14.99
C THR A 370 6.07 2.26 16.25
N GLU A 371 4.83 2.69 16.06
CA GLU A 371 3.89 3.10 17.12
C GLU A 371 4.24 4.42 17.83
N LYS A 372 5.37 5.07 17.49
CA LYS A 372 5.60 6.46 17.89
C LYS A 372 4.86 7.41 16.92
N LYS A 373 3.84 8.07 17.44
CA LYS A 373 2.95 8.99 16.70
C LYS A 373 3.69 9.95 15.74
N MET A 374 4.70 10.69 16.22
CA MET A 374 5.43 11.63 15.35
C MET A 374 6.29 10.93 14.29
N HIS A 375 6.90 9.80 14.62
CA HIS A 375 7.71 9.00 13.70
C HIS A 375 6.85 8.51 12.52
N ASN A 376 5.70 7.91 12.83
CA ASN A 376 4.79 7.41 11.78
C ASN A 376 4.13 8.55 10.98
N GLN A 377 3.89 9.72 11.58
CA GLN A 377 3.43 10.90 10.85
C GLN A 377 4.46 11.41 9.83
N LYS A 378 5.75 11.41 10.17
CA LYS A 378 6.82 11.75 9.22
C LYS A 378 6.98 10.68 8.14
N ALA A 379 6.99 9.41 8.52
CA ALA A 379 7.06 8.30 7.57
C ALA A 379 5.91 8.34 6.56
N TRP A 380 4.69 8.63 7.02
CA TRP A 380 3.54 8.78 6.13
C TRP A 380 3.68 9.99 5.19
N ALA A 381 4.17 11.12 5.71
CA ALA A 381 4.45 12.30 4.88
C ALA A 381 5.51 12.03 3.82
N GLU A 382 6.57 11.29 4.16
CA GLU A 382 7.64 10.91 3.23
C GLU A 382 7.16 9.95 2.13
N MET A 383 6.37 8.92 2.46
CA MET A 383 5.73 8.06 1.45
C MET A 383 4.88 8.90 0.48
N TYR A 384 4.12 9.87 1.02
CA TYR A 384 3.28 10.74 0.21
C TYR A 384 4.12 11.69 -0.66
N LEU A 385 5.19 12.28 -0.14
CA LEU A 385 6.09 13.15 -0.92
C LEU A 385 6.76 12.39 -2.08
N LEU A 386 7.21 11.15 -1.85
CA LEU A 386 7.73 10.29 -2.93
C LEU A 386 6.67 9.98 -3.99
N SER A 387 5.40 9.88 -3.61
CA SER A 387 4.30 9.66 -4.57
C SER A 387 4.04 10.87 -5.48
N LEU A 388 4.56 12.05 -5.12
CA LEU A 388 4.45 13.30 -5.90
C LEU A 388 5.63 13.53 -6.84
N THR A 389 6.55 12.58 -6.99
CA THR A 389 7.71 12.71 -7.90
C THR A 389 7.37 12.25 -9.32
N ASP A 390 8.17 12.71 -10.29
CA ASP A 390 8.02 12.38 -11.70
C ASP A 390 8.65 11.03 -12.07
N ALA A 391 9.75 10.69 -11.40
CA ALA A 391 10.40 9.39 -11.45
C ALA A 391 10.70 8.92 -10.02
N LEU A 392 10.76 7.60 -9.83
CA LEU A 392 10.97 6.99 -8.51
C LEU A 392 11.96 5.82 -8.61
N VAL A 393 12.95 5.84 -7.74
CA VAL A 393 13.84 4.73 -7.42
C VAL A 393 13.42 4.15 -6.07
N THR A 394 13.23 2.84 -5.98
CA THR A 394 12.84 2.14 -4.75
C THR A 394 13.88 1.10 -4.34
N SER A 395 13.87 0.72 -3.07
CA SER A 395 14.70 -0.38 -2.56
C SER A 395 13.94 -1.69 -2.57
N SER A 396 14.59 -2.78 -2.98
CA SER A 396 14.04 -4.14 -2.93
C SER A 396 13.44 -4.47 -1.57
N TRP A 397 12.29 -5.16 -1.56
CA TRP A 397 11.55 -5.64 -0.38
C TRP A 397 10.92 -4.52 0.49
N SER A 398 11.06 -3.26 0.09
CA SER A 398 10.58 -2.11 0.86
C SER A 398 9.11 -1.84 0.60
N THR A 399 8.24 -2.24 1.52
CA THR A 399 6.80 -1.87 1.45
C THR A 399 6.54 -0.37 1.54
N PHE A 400 7.47 0.39 2.14
CA PHE A 400 7.48 1.86 2.09
C PHE A 400 7.54 2.37 0.64
N GLY A 401 8.40 1.76 -0.19
CA GLY A 401 8.52 2.07 -1.61
C GLY A 401 7.27 1.68 -2.39
N TYR A 402 6.70 0.51 -2.12
CA TYR A 402 5.47 0.06 -2.77
C TYR A 402 4.28 0.99 -2.51
N VAL A 403 4.16 1.52 -1.29
CA VAL A 403 3.10 2.50 -0.98
C VAL A 403 3.29 3.77 -1.80
N ALA A 404 4.51 4.34 -1.82
CA ALA A 404 4.80 5.55 -2.57
C ALA A 404 4.55 5.38 -4.08
N GLN A 405 5.06 4.30 -4.67
CA GLN A 405 4.93 4.03 -6.10
C GLN A 405 3.45 3.82 -6.49
N GLY A 406 2.69 3.13 -5.63
CA GLY A 406 1.30 2.83 -5.86
C GLY A 406 0.40 4.06 -5.79
N LEU A 407 0.58 4.91 -4.77
CA LEU A 407 -0.16 6.17 -4.66
C LEU A 407 0.15 7.12 -5.82
N GLY A 408 1.41 7.18 -6.24
CA GLY A 408 1.87 8.04 -7.33
C GLY A 408 1.53 7.51 -8.71
N GLY A 409 1.11 6.25 -8.82
CA GLY A 409 0.91 5.59 -10.12
C GLY A 409 2.23 5.46 -10.89
N LEU A 410 3.32 5.22 -10.18
CA LEU A 410 4.70 5.22 -10.68
C LEU A 410 5.22 3.79 -10.82
N LYS A 411 5.72 3.46 -12.01
CA LYS A 411 6.50 2.23 -12.26
C LYS A 411 7.97 2.52 -11.93
N PRO A 412 8.51 2.09 -10.77
CA PRO A 412 9.82 2.56 -10.30
C PRO A 412 10.98 1.85 -10.99
N TRP A 413 12.19 2.36 -10.75
CA TRP A 413 13.45 1.62 -10.86
C TRP A 413 13.79 1.00 -9.52
N ILE A 414 13.97 -0.31 -9.46
CA ILE A 414 14.18 -1.05 -8.21
C ILE A 414 15.67 -1.33 -8.04
N LEU A 415 16.27 -0.77 -7.00
CA LEU A 415 17.60 -1.15 -6.52
C LEU A 415 17.52 -2.58 -5.99
N TYR A 416 18.25 -3.51 -6.61
CA TYR A 416 18.35 -4.89 -6.13
C TYR A 416 18.86 -4.95 -4.70
N LYS A 417 18.46 -5.97 -3.95
CA LYS A 417 18.99 -6.18 -2.61
C LYS A 417 20.49 -6.53 -2.72
N PRO A 418 21.41 -5.76 -2.09
CA PRO A 418 22.81 -6.12 -2.04
C PRO A 418 23.03 -7.44 -1.30
N GLU A 419 23.98 -8.25 -1.77
CA GLU A 419 24.44 -9.46 -1.09
C GLU A 419 25.92 -9.30 -0.74
N ASN A 420 26.33 -9.82 0.42
CA ASN A 420 27.72 -9.83 0.90
C ASN A 420 28.40 -8.44 0.87
N GLY A 421 27.64 -7.36 1.12
CA GLY A 421 28.16 -5.99 1.14
C GLY A 421 28.70 -5.50 -0.21
N THR A 422 28.23 -6.05 -1.32
CA THR A 422 28.66 -5.70 -2.68
C THR A 422 27.51 -5.07 -3.47
N ALA A 423 27.81 -4.05 -4.29
CA ALA A 423 26.84 -3.41 -5.15
C ALA A 423 26.41 -4.39 -6.27
N PRO A 424 25.10 -4.63 -6.47
CA PRO A 424 24.61 -5.48 -7.57
C PRO A 424 24.99 -4.94 -8.95
N ASP A 425 25.20 -5.84 -9.92
CA ASP A 425 25.31 -5.54 -11.35
C ASP A 425 24.38 -6.48 -12.15
N PRO A 426 23.31 -5.96 -12.80
CA PRO A 426 22.92 -4.55 -12.87
C PRO A 426 22.51 -3.96 -11.51
N ALA A 427 22.74 -2.66 -11.32
CA ALA A 427 22.44 -1.96 -10.05
C ALA A 427 20.94 -1.85 -9.75
N CYS A 428 20.14 -1.67 -10.80
CA CYS A 428 18.69 -1.65 -10.71
C CYS A 428 18.04 -2.16 -11.99
N GLN A 429 16.74 -2.41 -11.92
CA GLN A 429 15.91 -2.70 -13.09
C GLN A 429 14.59 -1.95 -13.01
N ARG A 430 13.94 -1.72 -14.15
CA ARG A 430 12.60 -1.17 -14.15
C ARG A 430 11.64 -2.23 -13.63
N ALA A 431 10.77 -1.87 -12.70
CA ALA A 431 9.65 -2.74 -12.30
C ALA A 431 8.81 -3.10 -13.54
N MET A 432 8.16 -4.25 -13.55
CA MET A 432 7.17 -4.71 -14.51
C MET A 432 5.85 -3.92 -14.40
N SER A 433 5.46 -3.56 -13.18
CA SER A 433 4.26 -2.76 -12.89
C SER A 433 4.42 -1.92 -11.62
N MET A 434 3.47 -1.02 -11.39
CA MET A 434 3.38 -0.22 -10.16
C MET A 434 2.77 -0.97 -8.96
N GLU A 435 2.32 -2.21 -9.15
CA GLU A 435 1.70 -3.00 -8.07
C GLU A 435 2.72 -3.42 -6.99
N PRO A 436 2.31 -3.45 -5.71
CA PRO A 436 3.12 -4.02 -4.64
C PRO A 436 3.39 -5.51 -4.79
N CYS A 437 4.46 -6.00 -4.17
CA CYS A 437 4.76 -7.42 -4.09
C CYS A 437 4.10 -8.08 -2.87
N PHE A 438 3.45 -9.23 -3.08
CA PHE A 438 3.04 -10.18 -2.05
C PHE A 438 4.25 -11.05 -1.67
N HIS A 439 4.85 -10.79 -0.50
CA HIS A 439 6.10 -11.43 -0.08
C HIS A 439 5.97 -12.88 0.36
N ALA A 440 4.83 -13.29 0.90
CA ALA A 440 4.62 -14.65 1.38
C ALA A 440 3.36 -15.28 0.74
N PRO A 441 3.33 -15.53 -0.58
CA PRO A 441 2.18 -16.12 -1.26
C PRO A 441 2.04 -17.63 -0.98
N PRO A 442 0.84 -18.22 -1.14
CA PRO A 442 0.68 -19.67 -1.19
C PRO A 442 1.24 -20.25 -2.49
N PHE A 443 1.82 -21.44 -2.40
CA PHE A 443 2.32 -22.25 -3.53
C PHE A 443 1.54 -23.57 -3.62
N TYR A 444 0.22 -23.47 -3.76
CA TYR A 444 -0.68 -24.62 -3.64
C TYR A 444 -1.80 -24.57 -4.68
N ASP A 445 -2.02 -25.70 -5.35
CA ASP A 445 -3.19 -25.92 -6.20
C ASP A 445 -4.31 -26.55 -5.36
N CYS A 446 -5.36 -25.76 -5.07
CA CYS A 446 -6.50 -26.19 -4.26
C CYS A 446 -7.25 -27.38 -4.87
N LYS A 447 -7.32 -27.48 -6.20
CA LYS A 447 -8.06 -28.55 -6.89
C LYS A 447 -7.25 -29.84 -6.93
N ALA A 448 -5.97 -29.74 -7.29
CA ALA A 448 -5.07 -30.90 -7.37
C ALA A 448 -4.49 -31.30 -6.01
N LYS A 449 -4.71 -30.50 -4.96
CA LYS A 449 -4.25 -30.68 -3.58
C LYS A 449 -2.74 -30.93 -3.47
N ARG A 450 -1.95 -30.19 -4.24
CA ARG A 450 -0.48 -30.32 -4.31
C ARG A 450 0.19 -28.98 -4.50
N GLY A 451 1.49 -28.92 -4.22
CA GLY A 451 2.30 -27.73 -4.47
C GLY A 451 2.31 -27.34 -5.95
N THR A 452 2.23 -26.05 -6.24
CA THR A 452 2.34 -25.51 -7.60
C THR A 452 3.01 -24.14 -7.59
N ASP A 453 3.66 -23.80 -8.70
CA ASP A 453 4.16 -22.45 -8.94
C ASP A 453 3.00 -21.53 -9.33
N THR A 454 2.55 -20.72 -8.37
CA THR A 454 1.43 -19.79 -8.53
C THR A 454 1.78 -18.57 -9.39
N GLY A 455 3.08 -18.27 -9.61
CA GLY A 455 3.55 -17.20 -10.48
C GLY A 455 3.57 -17.56 -11.97
N ALA A 456 3.29 -18.83 -12.29
CA ALA A 456 3.25 -19.36 -13.65
C ALA A 456 1.84 -19.77 -14.12
N LEU A 457 0.80 -19.59 -13.30
CA LEU A 457 -0.56 -20.07 -13.61
C LEU A 457 -1.30 -19.17 -14.62
N VAL A 458 -1.19 -17.85 -14.48
CA VAL A 458 -1.88 -16.87 -15.32
C VAL A 458 -0.92 -15.75 -15.71
N PRO A 459 -1.09 -15.12 -16.89
CA PRO A 459 -0.13 -14.13 -17.39
C PRO A 459 -0.05 -12.86 -16.53
N HIS A 460 -1.10 -12.56 -15.77
CA HIS A 460 -1.25 -11.33 -15.00
C HIS A 460 -0.84 -11.44 -13.52
N VAL A 461 -0.38 -12.62 -13.08
CA VAL A 461 0.22 -12.84 -11.77
C VAL A 461 1.62 -13.38 -12.00
N ARG A 462 2.65 -12.66 -11.58
CA ARG A 462 4.06 -13.00 -11.86
C ARG A 462 4.91 -12.90 -10.60
N HIS A 463 6.06 -13.56 -10.61
CA HIS A 463 7.06 -13.37 -9.58
C HIS A 463 7.57 -11.94 -9.54
N CYS A 464 7.82 -11.41 -8.34
CA CYS A 464 8.34 -10.06 -8.19
C CYS A 464 9.79 -9.94 -8.66
N GLU A 465 10.14 -8.74 -9.10
CA GLU A 465 11.46 -8.36 -9.60
C GLU A 465 12.52 -8.36 -8.49
N ASP A 466 12.08 -8.10 -7.27
CA ASP A 466 12.93 -7.89 -6.11
C ASP A 466 12.83 -9.01 -5.08
N MET A 467 11.72 -9.76 -5.05
CA MET A 467 11.54 -10.96 -4.24
C MET A 467 11.09 -12.12 -5.12
N SER A 468 12.04 -12.99 -5.50
CA SER A 468 11.84 -14.02 -6.52
C SER A 468 10.73 -15.03 -6.21
N TRP A 469 10.41 -15.26 -4.93
CA TRP A 469 9.29 -16.11 -4.52
C TRP A 469 7.99 -15.32 -4.26
N GLY A 470 8.04 -13.99 -4.24
CA GLY A 470 6.85 -13.15 -4.08
C GLY A 470 6.01 -13.14 -5.35
N LEU A 471 4.77 -12.64 -5.26
CA LEU A 471 3.87 -12.46 -6.40
C LEU A 471 3.43 -11.01 -6.55
N LYS A 472 3.24 -10.52 -7.77
CA LYS A 472 2.61 -9.23 -8.05
C LYS A 472 1.77 -9.30 -9.31
N LEU A 473 0.90 -8.31 -9.46
CA LEU A 473 0.04 -8.19 -10.65
C LEU A 473 0.71 -7.38 -11.76
N VAL A 474 0.48 -7.82 -13.00
CA VAL A 474 0.91 -7.17 -14.25
C VAL A 474 -0.25 -7.24 -15.26
N ASP A 475 -0.41 -6.27 -16.15
CA ASP A 475 -1.59 -6.22 -17.04
C ASP A 475 -1.35 -7.02 -18.32
N ARG A 476 -0.19 -6.82 -18.95
CA ARG A 476 0.24 -7.55 -20.15
C ARG A 476 1.75 -7.68 -20.15
N TYR A 477 2.25 -8.87 -20.48
CA TYR A 477 3.59 -9.02 -21.02
C TYR A 477 3.64 -8.21 -22.32
N SER A 478 4.37 -7.10 -22.32
CA SER A 478 5.01 -6.57 -23.53
C SER A 478 6.39 -7.18 -23.64
#